data_AF-A0A923S2A5-F1
#
_entry.id   AF-A0A923S2A5-F1
#
_cell.length_a   1.000
_cell.length_b   1.000
_cell.length_c   1.000
_cell.angle_alpha   90.00
_cell.angle_beta   90.00
_cell.angle_gamma   90.00
#
_symmetry.space_group_name_H-M   'P 1'
#
loop_
_entity.id
_entity.type
_entity.pdbx_description
1 polymer ?
#
loop_
_entity_poly.entity_id
_entity_poly.type
_entity_poly.pdbx_seq_one_letter_code
_entity_poly.pdbx_strand_id
1 'polypeptide(L)'
;MQLYAGSSTDFVSQTTRNAIAGRLQQAFVDAFHFKPSPHEVQSWQNSLFRMASVLEKGAFEDHGILLEYQLPLSSKRLDCMITGHDTAGKANSVVVELKQWSEVEESNADGCVTTWVAGRKRDVLHPSQQVGQYEQYLRDMHSVFSSGDVDISSCAYLHNISFSDSNEIYSPRHAGLLKKYPAYAGDQSSDLIDYLASRLRGGEGERVLDQVLVSRFAPSKKLLEHTAAVIQDQKSYVLLDEQQVVLAKVLAEAREGAKASKLKKTVVLVHGGPGTGKSVIALHLLGRLSAMGLNTMHLTGSKTFTENMRRVVGTRAGTQFGYFNVNKKGSLPPNHFDVLVLDEAHRLRETSKDRFMKAADWSGLPQIDELVYSARVSVFFIDDRQVVRPGEVGSSDLGQR
;
A
#
# COMPACT_ATOMS: atom_id res chain seq x y z
N MET A 1 2.97 -0.97 9.39
CA MET A 1 3.14 -2.20 10.18
C MET A 1 4.28 -2.96 9.55
N GLN A 2 5.16 -3.51 10.36
CA GLN A 2 6.39 -4.19 9.96
C GLN A 2 6.64 -5.30 10.97
N LEU A 3 7.32 -6.38 10.56
CA LEU A 3 7.68 -7.44 11.49
C LEU A 3 9.07 -7.22 12.11
N TYR A 4 9.91 -6.41 11.46
CA TYR A 4 11.23 -6.03 11.97
C TYR A 4 11.62 -4.64 11.46
N ALA A 5 12.22 -3.84 12.34
CA ALA A 5 12.95 -2.62 12.01
C ALA A 5 14.17 -2.55 12.94
N GLY A 6 15.35 -2.25 12.40
CA GLY A 6 16.59 -2.17 13.18
C GLY A 6 17.83 -1.93 12.31
N SER A 7 19.01 -1.96 12.93
CA SER A 7 20.28 -1.81 12.22
C SER A 7 20.65 -3.05 11.39
N SER A 8 21.47 -2.87 10.37
CA SER A 8 21.99 -3.98 9.56
C SER A 8 22.88 -4.92 10.36
N THR A 9 23.62 -4.41 11.34
CA THR A 9 24.43 -5.22 12.26
C THR A 9 23.57 -6.09 13.18
N ASP A 10 22.46 -5.58 13.74
CA ASP A 10 21.50 -6.42 14.47
C ASP A 10 20.90 -7.46 13.53
N PHE A 11 20.42 -7.06 12.35
CA PHE A 11 19.83 -7.98 11.37
C PHE A 11 20.77 -9.14 11.01
N VAL A 12 22.03 -8.85 10.67
CA VAL A 12 23.04 -9.87 10.36
C VAL A 12 23.31 -10.76 11.57
N SER A 13 23.44 -10.18 12.78
CA SER A 13 23.66 -10.95 14.02
C SER A 13 22.50 -11.89 14.35
N GLN A 14 21.26 -11.41 14.27
CA GLN A 14 20.06 -12.22 14.53
C GLN A 14 19.90 -13.33 13.48
N THR A 15 20.30 -13.07 12.24
CA THR A 15 20.15 -14.02 11.14
C THR A 15 21.19 -15.14 11.23
N THR A 16 22.45 -14.82 11.51
CA THR A 16 23.54 -15.81 11.69
C THR A 16 23.32 -16.71 12.91
N ARG A 17 22.57 -16.23 13.91
CA ARG A 17 22.14 -17.02 15.09
C ARG A 17 20.81 -17.77 14.89
N ASN A 18 20.24 -17.77 13.67
CA ASN A 18 18.92 -18.34 13.36
C ASN A 18 17.76 -17.79 14.21
N ALA A 19 17.90 -16.58 14.75
CA ALA A 19 16.90 -15.94 15.62
C ALA A 19 15.92 -15.05 14.86
N ILE A 20 16.31 -14.51 13.70
CA ILE A 20 15.51 -13.51 12.97
C ILE A 20 14.10 -14.00 12.62
N ALA A 21 13.97 -15.24 12.13
CA ALA A 21 12.67 -15.79 11.75
C ALA A 21 11.76 -16.04 12.96
N GLY A 22 12.34 -16.39 14.12
CA GLY A 22 11.59 -16.49 15.37
C GLY A 22 11.06 -15.13 15.83
N ARG A 23 11.87 -14.06 15.66
CA ARG A 23 11.44 -12.68 15.94
C ARG A 23 10.32 -12.23 15.00
N LEU A 24 10.44 -12.49 13.70
CA LEU A 24 9.38 -12.22 12.73
C LEU A 24 8.11 -13.03 13.03
N GLN A 25 8.24 -14.30 13.42
CA GLN A 25 7.11 -15.13 13.80
C GLN A 25 6.39 -14.57 15.03
N GLN A 26 7.13 -14.14 16.06
CA GLN A 26 6.54 -13.52 17.24
C GLN A 26 5.82 -12.21 16.86
N ALA A 27 6.50 -11.32 16.12
CA ALA A 27 5.90 -10.08 15.64
C ALA A 27 4.66 -10.33 14.76
N PHE A 28 4.65 -11.39 13.95
CA PHE A 28 3.51 -11.77 13.13
C PHE A 28 2.33 -12.22 14.01
N VAL A 29 2.59 -13.06 15.01
CA VAL A 29 1.56 -13.48 15.97
C VAL A 29 1.02 -12.29 16.75
N ASP A 30 1.88 -11.36 17.14
CA ASP A 30 1.48 -10.14 17.84
C ASP A 30 0.64 -9.24 16.93
N ALA A 31 0.97 -9.15 15.64
CA ALA A 31 0.29 -8.26 14.69
C ALA A 31 -1.02 -8.82 14.10
N PHE A 32 -1.07 -10.13 13.85
CA PHE A 32 -2.14 -10.83 13.13
C PHE A 32 -2.90 -11.86 13.98
N HIS A 33 -2.37 -12.24 15.14
CA HIS A 33 -3.01 -13.13 16.13
C HIS A 33 -3.30 -14.56 15.65
N PHE A 34 -2.67 -14.99 14.57
CA PHE A 34 -2.57 -16.40 14.20
C PHE A 34 -1.11 -16.71 13.87
N LYS A 35 -0.76 -17.99 13.91
CA LYS A 35 0.61 -18.41 13.60
C LYS A 35 0.82 -18.35 12.08
N PRO A 36 1.96 -17.80 11.62
CA PRO A 36 2.34 -17.96 10.22
C PRO A 36 2.52 -19.46 9.93
N SER A 37 2.36 -19.83 8.66
CA SER A 37 2.54 -21.23 8.27
C SER A 37 4.00 -21.66 8.47
N PRO A 38 4.29 -22.96 8.70
CA PRO A 38 5.68 -23.44 8.78
C PRO A 38 6.50 -23.09 7.54
N HIS A 39 5.88 -23.13 6.36
CA HIS A 39 6.51 -22.72 5.09
C HIS A 39 6.84 -21.23 5.04
N GLU A 40 6.02 -20.37 5.63
CA GLU A 40 6.29 -18.93 5.73
C GLU A 40 7.48 -18.66 6.66
N VAL A 41 7.55 -19.32 7.83
CA VAL A 41 8.71 -19.19 8.73
C VAL A 41 9.99 -19.69 8.07
N GLN A 42 9.93 -20.84 7.39
CA GLN A 42 11.07 -21.38 6.63
C GLN A 42 11.50 -20.44 5.50
N SER A 43 10.53 -19.78 4.84
CA SER A 43 10.82 -18.79 3.80
C SER A 43 11.61 -17.60 4.32
N TRP A 44 11.28 -17.11 5.52
CA TRP A 44 12.04 -16.05 6.17
C TRP A 44 13.44 -16.51 6.53
N GLN A 45 13.60 -17.70 7.12
CA GLN A 45 14.92 -18.24 7.48
C GLN A 45 15.87 -18.28 6.27
N ASN A 46 15.40 -18.87 5.17
CA ASN A 46 16.23 -19.05 3.96
C ASN A 46 16.56 -17.72 3.29
N SER A 47 15.53 -16.89 3.05
CA SER A 47 15.69 -15.68 2.23
C SER A 47 16.46 -14.59 2.98
N LEU A 48 16.19 -14.43 4.28
CA LEU A 48 16.89 -13.44 5.10
C LEU A 48 18.33 -13.84 5.35
N PHE A 49 18.65 -15.13 5.46
CA PHE A 49 20.04 -15.59 5.51
C PHE A 49 20.82 -15.19 4.24
N ARG A 50 20.22 -15.38 3.06
CA ARG A 50 20.84 -14.97 1.79
C ARG A 50 21.05 -13.45 1.73
N MET A 51 20.09 -12.66 2.21
CA MET A 51 20.23 -11.21 2.26
C MET A 51 21.28 -10.76 3.29
N ALA A 52 21.33 -11.37 4.48
CA ALA A 52 22.35 -11.08 5.49
C ALA A 52 23.77 -11.37 4.96
N SER A 53 23.96 -12.49 4.24
CA SER A 53 25.25 -12.80 3.59
C SER A 53 25.67 -11.74 2.56
N VAL A 54 24.73 -11.16 1.81
CA VAL A 54 25.00 -10.07 0.86
C VAL A 54 25.43 -8.81 1.61
N LEU A 55 24.75 -8.46 2.70
CA LEU A 55 25.08 -7.27 3.49
C LEU A 55 26.44 -7.40 4.18
N GLU A 56 26.73 -8.56 4.75
CA GLU A 56 28.01 -8.86 5.40
C GLU A 56 29.17 -8.81 4.41
N LYS A 57 29.05 -9.49 3.25
CA LYS A 57 30.08 -9.45 2.20
C LYS A 57 30.31 -8.05 1.63
N GLY A 58 29.26 -7.24 1.54
CA GLY A 58 29.34 -5.86 1.04
C GLY A 58 29.80 -4.82 2.07
N ALA A 59 30.01 -5.23 3.33
CA ALA A 59 30.33 -4.36 4.46
C ALA A 59 29.27 -3.26 4.71
N PHE A 60 27.98 -3.62 4.62
CA PHE A 60 26.87 -2.70 4.90
C PHE A 60 26.55 -2.67 6.41
N GLU A 61 27.42 -2.04 7.21
CA GLU A 61 27.39 -2.12 8.68
C GLU A 61 26.61 -0.98 9.37
N ASP A 62 26.36 0.13 8.68
CA ASP A 62 25.65 1.30 9.21
C ASP A 62 24.38 1.63 8.40
N HIS A 63 23.46 0.66 8.31
CA HIS A 63 22.26 0.77 7.49
C HIS A 63 21.01 0.43 8.30
N GLY A 64 19.88 1.01 7.93
CA GLY A 64 18.59 0.64 8.51
C GLY A 64 17.94 -0.47 7.69
N ILE A 65 17.41 -1.49 8.37
CA ILE A 65 16.74 -2.64 7.77
C ILE A 65 15.27 -2.66 8.23
N LEU A 66 14.38 -2.81 7.26
CA LEU A 66 12.95 -2.93 7.46
C LEU A 66 12.45 -4.18 6.73
N LEU A 67 11.86 -5.12 7.46
CA LEU A 67 11.38 -6.39 6.88
C LEU A 67 9.88 -6.54 7.01
N GLU A 68 9.29 -7.17 6.00
CA GLU A 68 7.86 -7.50 5.97
C GLU A 68 6.99 -6.27 6.24
N TYR A 69 7.34 -5.16 5.58
CA TYR A 69 6.64 -3.89 5.74
C TYR A 69 5.37 -3.89 4.91
N GLN A 70 4.24 -3.87 5.61
CA GLN A 70 2.93 -3.73 4.99
C GLN A 70 2.78 -2.32 4.43
N LEU A 71 2.57 -2.26 3.12
CA LEU A 71 2.31 -1.01 2.43
C LEU A 71 1.09 -0.34 3.08
N PRO A 72 1.17 0.98 3.36
CA PRO A 72 0.07 1.73 3.94
C PRO A 72 -1.24 1.49 3.20
N LEU A 73 -2.38 1.46 3.90
CA LEU A 73 -3.72 1.34 3.30
C LEU A 73 -3.90 0.15 2.32
N SER A 74 -3.01 -0.84 2.38
CA SER A 74 -2.93 -1.97 1.47
C SER A 74 -2.68 -3.26 2.25
N SER A 75 -3.03 -4.41 1.68
CA SER A 75 -2.69 -5.72 2.24
C SER A 75 -1.37 -6.27 1.70
N LYS A 76 -0.71 -5.56 0.78
CA LYS A 76 0.58 -5.96 0.20
C LYS A 76 1.72 -5.67 1.19
N ARG A 77 2.77 -6.48 1.16
CA ARG A 77 3.98 -6.34 1.98
C ARG A 77 5.20 -6.35 1.05
N LEU A 78 6.20 -5.54 1.35
CA LEU A 78 7.55 -5.68 0.79
C LEU A 78 8.40 -6.56 1.70
N ASP A 79 9.32 -7.31 1.11
CA ASP A 79 10.12 -8.30 1.85
C ASP A 79 11.23 -7.63 2.67
N CYS A 80 12.06 -6.81 2.02
CA CYS A 80 13.19 -6.12 2.63
C CYS A 80 13.33 -4.70 2.06
N MET A 81 13.53 -3.72 2.93
CA MET A 81 13.99 -2.39 2.56
C MET A 81 15.26 -2.08 3.35
N ILE A 82 16.26 -1.57 2.64
CA ILE A 82 17.55 -1.14 3.18
C ILE A 82 17.62 0.37 3.02
N THR A 83 18.05 1.07 4.05
CA THR A 83 18.10 2.54 4.10
C THR A 83 19.50 3.01 4.43
N GLY A 84 19.88 4.18 3.91
CA GLY A 84 21.22 4.73 4.00
C GLY A 84 21.36 6.00 3.17
N HIS A 85 22.58 6.45 2.95
CA HIS A 85 22.88 7.57 2.06
C HIS A 85 23.71 7.11 0.87
N ASP A 86 23.55 7.76 -0.27
CA ASP A 86 24.46 7.54 -1.40
C ASP A 86 25.84 8.21 -1.15
N THR A 87 26.74 8.08 -2.12
CA THR A 87 28.08 8.69 -2.04
C THR A 87 28.08 10.23 -2.08
N ALA A 88 26.96 10.84 -2.48
CA ALA A 88 26.77 12.29 -2.45
C ALA A 88 26.09 12.77 -1.15
N GLY A 89 25.81 11.85 -0.21
CA GLY A 89 25.13 12.16 1.05
C GLY A 89 23.62 12.34 0.92
N LYS A 90 23.01 11.94 -0.20
CA LYS A 90 21.55 11.98 -0.36
C LYS A 90 20.92 10.76 0.29
N ALA A 91 19.89 10.98 1.11
CA ALA A 91 19.15 9.89 1.75
C ALA A 91 18.46 9.01 0.70
N ASN A 92 18.61 7.70 0.84
CA ASN A 92 18.19 6.71 -0.13
C ASN A 92 17.69 5.43 0.54
N SER A 93 16.93 4.67 -0.22
CA SER A 93 16.41 3.37 0.18
C SER A 93 16.37 2.41 -1.00
N VAL A 94 16.61 1.14 -0.73
CA VAL A 94 16.48 0.07 -1.72
C VAL A 94 15.49 -0.97 -1.21
N VAL A 95 14.42 -1.19 -1.98
CA VAL A 95 13.49 -2.29 -1.77
C VAL A 95 14.00 -3.52 -2.53
N VAL A 96 14.15 -4.63 -1.82
CA VAL A 96 14.59 -5.91 -2.39
C VAL A 96 13.44 -6.91 -2.24
N GLU A 97 12.89 -7.35 -3.37
CA GLU A 97 11.97 -8.50 -3.40
C GLU A 97 12.77 -9.79 -3.37
N LEU A 98 12.50 -10.67 -2.40
CA LEU A 98 13.23 -11.91 -2.20
C LEU A 98 12.42 -13.08 -2.76
N LYS A 99 13.00 -13.82 -3.73
CA LYS A 99 12.37 -15.01 -4.29
C LYS A 99 13.22 -16.24 -4.11
N GLN A 100 12.56 -17.30 -3.63
CA GLN A 100 13.14 -18.63 -3.46
C GLN A 100 12.87 -19.56 -4.65
N TRP A 101 12.47 -19.02 -5.81
CA TRP A 101 12.16 -19.83 -6.99
C TRP A 101 13.40 -20.58 -7.45
N SER A 102 13.23 -21.82 -7.92
CA SER A 102 14.30 -22.65 -8.48
C SER A 102 14.22 -22.76 -10.00
N GLU A 103 13.01 -22.63 -10.56
CA GLU A 103 12.73 -22.79 -11.98
C GLU A 103 11.72 -21.74 -12.42
N VAL A 104 11.91 -21.21 -13.63
CA VAL A 104 11.03 -20.21 -14.24
C VAL A 104 10.86 -20.57 -15.71
N GLU A 105 9.62 -20.62 -16.15
CA GLU A 105 9.19 -20.94 -17.50
C GLU A 105 8.45 -19.75 -18.09
N GLU A 106 8.41 -19.70 -19.43
CA GLU A 106 7.65 -18.68 -20.14
C GLU A 106 6.17 -18.73 -19.77
N SER A 107 5.55 -17.54 -19.65
CA SER A 107 4.10 -17.38 -19.51
C SER A 107 3.56 -16.69 -20.76
N ASN A 108 2.35 -17.06 -21.18
CA ASN A 108 1.63 -16.41 -22.27
C ASN A 108 1.02 -15.05 -21.86
N ALA A 109 1.14 -14.65 -20.58
CA ALA A 109 0.65 -13.38 -20.08
C ALA A 109 1.78 -12.34 -19.96
N ASP A 110 1.52 -11.13 -20.46
CA ASP A 110 2.48 -10.03 -20.41
C ASP A 110 2.87 -9.66 -18.97
N GLY A 111 4.17 -9.49 -18.73
CA GLY A 111 4.72 -9.16 -17.42
C GLY A 111 4.63 -10.29 -16.39
N CYS A 112 4.25 -11.50 -16.82
CA CYS A 112 4.21 -12.70 -16.01
C CYS A 112 5.29 -13.70 -16.42
N VAL A 113 5.53 -14.66 -15.52
CA VAL A 113 6.33 -15.86 -15.72
C VAL A 113 5.62 -17.04 -15.06
N THR A 114 5.91 -18.26 -15.49
CA THR A 114 5.34 -19.49 -14.94
C THR A 114 6.35 -20.12 -13.98
N THR A 115 5.97 -20.40 -12.74
CA THR A 115 6.85 -21.09 -11.78
C THR A 115 6.06 -21.95 -10.80
N TRP A 116 6.75 -22.82 -10.06
CA TRP A 116 6.15 -23.66 -9.03
C TRP A 116 5.94 -22.87 -7.73
N VAL A 117 4.68 -22.56 -7.43
CA VAL A 117 4.29 -21.84 -6.22
C VAL A 117 3.02 -22.41 -5.62
N ALA A 118 2.96 -22.51 -4.29
CA ALA A 118 1.82 -23.05 -3.56
C ALA A 118 1.36 -24.44 -4.10
N GLY A 119 2.33 -25.33 -4.34
CA GLY A 119 2.10 -26.73 -4.70
C GLY A 119 1.67 -27.02 -6.14
N ARG A 120 1.74 -26.02 -7.04
CA ARG A 120 1.49 -26.23 -8.49
C ARG A 120 2.20 -25.18 -9.33
N LYS A 121 2.37 -25.45 -10.64
CA LYS A 121 2.77 -24.41 -11.60
C LYS A 121 1.67 -23.35 -11.74
N ARG A 122 2.05 -22.08 -11.72
CA ARG A 122 1.14 -20.94 -11.92
C ARG A 122 1.87 -19.80 -12.61
N ASP A 123 1.10 -19.06 -13.41
CA ASP A 123 1.49 -17.74 -13.89
C ASP A 123 1.46 -16.76 -12.72
N VAL A 124 2.57 -16.09 -12.51
CA VAL A 124 2.77 -15.06 -11.50
C VAL A 124 3.47 -13.86 -12.11
N LEU A 125 3.31 -12.68 -11.50
CA LEU A 125 4.04 -11.49 -11.95
C LEU A 125 5.56 -11.73 -11.88
N HIS A 126 6.27 -11.22 -12.87
CA HIS A 126 7.72 -11.15 -12.84
C HIS A 126 8.18 -10.42 -11.56
N PRO A 127 9.21 -10.88 -10.82
CA PRO A 127 9.62 -10.26 -9.55
C PRO A 127 9.96 -8.77 -9.67
N SER A 128 10.64 -8.37 -10.74
CA SER A 128 10.88 -6.96 -11.08
C SER A 128 9.60 -6.14 -11.28
N GLN A 129 8.55 -6.74 -11.85
CA GLN A 129 7.24 -6.10 -12.02
C GLN A 129 6.55 -5.94 -10.66
N GLN A 130 6.66 -6.95 -9.80
CA GLN A 130 6.12 -6.92 -8.45
C GLN A 130 6.77 -5.84 -7.59
N VAL A 131 8.11 -5.81 -7.50
CA VAL A 131 8.82 -4.81 -6.70
C VAL A 131 8.63 -3.40 -7.26
N GLY A 132 8.54 -3.27 -8.58
CA GLY A 132 8.22 -2.01 -9.26
C GLY A 132 6.86 -1.44 -8.89
N GLN A 133 5.86 -2.30 -8.60
CA GLN A 133 4.57 -1.85 -8.09
C GLN A 133 4.68 -1.33 -6.66
N TYR A 134 5.56 -1.88 -5.83
CA TYR A 134 5.78 -1.40 -4.46
C TYR A 134 6.45 -0.04 -4.47
N GLU A 135 7.48 0.15 -5.30
CA GLU A 135 8.11 1.45 -5.47
C GLU A 135 7.11 2.52 -5.91
N GLN A 136 6.33 2.22 -6.95
CA GLN A 136 5.33 3.15 -7.46
C GLN A 136 4.30 3.49 -6.38
N TYR A 137 3.85 2.49 -5.61
CA TYR A 137 2.92 2.70 -4.51
C TYR A 137 3.51 3.64 -3.46
N LEU A 138 4.75 3.42 -3.03
CA LEU A 138 5.41 4.25 -2.02
C LEU A 138 5.62 5.69 -2.52
N ARG A 139 6.05 5.87 -3.77
CA ARG A 139 6.15 7.21 -4.40
C ARG A 139 4.81 7.92 -4.51
N ASP A 140 3.72 7.17 -4.63
CA ASP A 140 2.37 7.73 -4.78
C ASP A 140 1.64 7.91 -3.45
N MET A 141 1.97 7.19 -2.38
CA MET A 141 1.18 7.17 -1.14
C MET A 141 1.95 7.47 0.15
N HIS A 142 3.26 7.72 0.07
CA HIS A 142 4.10 7.91 1.24
C HIS A 142 4.90 9.21 1.10
N SER A 143 4.66 10.15 2.02
CA SER A 143 5.11 11.54 1.90
C SER A 143 6.62 11.66 1.64
N VAL A 144 7.46 10.98 2.43
CA VAL A 144 8.94 11.03 2.31
C VAL A 144 9.48 10.72 0.91
N PHE A 145 8.85 9.77 0.19
CA PHE A 145 9.27 9.38 -1.15
C PHE A 145 8.66 10.27 -2.23
N SER A 146 7.50 10.86 -1.94
CA SER A 146 6.81 11.77 -2.86
C SER A 146 7.38 13.19 -2.86
N SER A 147 7.86 13.67 -1.72
CA SER A 147 8.59 14.95 -1.57
C SER A 147 10.00 14.85 -2.16
N GLY A 148 10.57 13.64 -2.18
CA GLY A 148 11.95 13.38 -2.58
C GLY A 148 12.97 13.59 -1.46
N ASP A 149 12.51 13.64 -0.21
CA ASP A 149 13.38 13.73 0.97
C ASP A 149 14.23 12.46 1.12
N VAL A 150 13.64 11.31 0.75
CA VAL A 150 14.35 10.03 0.63
C VAL A 150 14.11 9.47 -0.76
N ASP A 151 15.18 9.15 -1.49
CA ASP A 151 15.08 8.42 -2.75
C ASP A 151 14.74 6.95 -2.51
N ILE A 152 14.13 6.33 -3.51
CA ILE A 152 13.79 4.91 -3.47
C ILE A 152 14.21 4.26 -4.78
N SER A 153 14.82 3.09 -4.69
CA SER A 153 15.13 2.21 -5.81
C SER A 153 14.67 0.79 -5.48
N SER A 154 14.52 -0.06 -6.50
CA SER A 154 14.01 -1.41 -6.27
C SER A 154 14.68 -2.45 -7.13
N CYS A 155 14.90 -3.65 -6.58
CA CYS A 155 15.41 -4.80 -7.31
C CYS A 155 14.77 -6.10 -6.80
N ALA A 156 14.99 -7.18 -7.54
CA ALA A 156 14.65 -8.54 -7.12
C ALA A 156 15.91 -9.37 -6.91
N TYR A 157 15.87 -10.27 -5.93
CA TYR A 157 16.94 -11.23 -5.66
C TYR A 157 16.38 -12.65 -5.63
N LEU A 158 16.68 -13.42 -6.69
CA LEU A 158 16.22 -14.79 -6.89
C LEU A 158 17.32 -15.76 -6.45
N HIS A 159 17.48 -15.89 -5.14
CA HIS A 159 18.69 -16.47 -4.54
C HIS A 159 18.83 -18.00 -4.65
N ASN A 160 17.86 -18.68 -5.27
CA ASN A 160 17.89 -20.12 -5.56
C ASN A 160 18.09 -20.43 -7.06
N ILE A 161 18.11 -19.40 -7.92
CA ILE A 161 18.42 -19.52 -9.35
C ILE A 161 19.91 -19.23 -9.54
N SER A 162 20.54 -19.97 -10.45
CA SER A 162 21.83 -19.61 -11.03
C SER A 162 21.64 -18.80 -12.30
N PHE A 163 22.47 -17.78 -12.49
CA PHE A 163 22.39 -16.90 -13.63
C PHE A 163 22.60 -17.67 -14.94
N SER A 164 21.73 -17.38 -15.91
CA SER A 164 21.85 -17.83 -17.29
C SER A 164 21.07 -16.87 -18.16
N ASP A 165 21.67 -16.37 -19.23
CA ASP A 165 21.00 -15.48 -20.20
C ASP A 165 19.78 -16.16 -20.87
N SER A 166 19.73 -17.49 -20.85
CA SER A 166 18.59 -18.27 -21.37
C SER A 166 17.44 -18.43 -20.37
N ASN A 167 17.61 -18.02 -19.12
CA ASN A 167 16.55 -18.11 -18.12
C ASN A 167 15.44 -17.09 -18.45
N GLU A 168 14.18 -17.50 -18.36
CA GLU A 168 13.03 -16.66 -18.68
C GLU A 168 13.00 -15.33 -17.89
N ILE A 169 13.54 -15.28 -16.67
CA ILE A 169 13.66 -14.04 -15.89
C ILE A 169 14.45 -12.96 -16.65
N TYR A 170 15.44 -13.36 -17.45
CA TYR A 170 16.31 -12.45 -18.19
C TYR A 170 15.95 -12.34 -19.68
N SER A 171 14.81 -12.93 -20.08
CA SER A 171 14.33 -12.91 -21.46
C SER A 171 14.23 -11.46 -22.00
N PRO A 172 14.61 -11.21 -23.27
CA PRO A 172 14.53 -9.87 -23.88
C PRO A 172 13.15 -9.21 -23.79
N ARG A 173 12.08 -9.99 -23.68
CA ARG A 173 10.71 -9.47 -23.49
C ARG A 173 10.55 -8.66 -22.19
N HIS A 174 11.39 -8.91 -21.19
CA HIS A 174 11.42 -8.19 -19.92
C HIS A 174 12.50 -7.09 -19.88
N ALA A 175 13.23 -6.81 -20.97
CA ALA A 175 14.38 -5.90 -20.95
C ALA A 175 14.04 -4.49 -20.45
N GLY A 176 12.89 -3.93 -20.85
CA GLY A 176 12.43 -2.62 -20.38
C GLY A 176 12.15 -2.61 -18.87
N LEU A 177 11.66 -3.74 -18.34
CA LEU A 177 11.39 -3.92 -16.92
C LEU A 177 12.69 -4.08 -16.13
N LEU A 178 13.58 -4.96 -16.56
CA LEU A 178 14.87 -5.25 -15.93
C LEU A 178 15.80 -4.03 -15.92
N LYS A 179 15.72 -3.16 -16.93
CA LYS A 179 16.43 -1.88 -16.95
C LYS A 179 16.03 -0.98 -15.79
N LYS A 180 14.76 -1.01 -15.38
CA LYS A 180 14.22 -0.15 -14.32
C LYS A 180 14.32 -0.81 -12.94
N TYR A 181 14.01 -2.09 -12.86
CA TYR A 181 14.02 -2.88 -11.63
C TYR A 181 14.84 -4.15 -11.87
N PRO A 182 16.18 -4.09 -11.72
CA PRO A 182 17.05 -5.22 -12.04
C PRO A 182 16.72 -6.43 -11.16
N ALA A 183 16.98 -7.62 -11.71
CA ALA A 183 16.89 -8.89 -11.01
C ALA A 183 18.28 -9.51 -10.92
N TYR A 184 18.62 -10.08 -9.78
CA TYR A 184 19.90 -10.75 -9.55
C TYR A 184 19.65 -12.21 -9.16
N ALA A 185 20.40 -13.13 -9.78
CA ALA A 185 20.41 -14.54 -9.40
C ALA A 185 21.25 -14.78 -8.13
N GLY A 186 21.16 -15.95 -7.52
CA GLY A 186 21.87 -16.29 -6.28
C GLY A 186 23.39 -16.27 -6.39
N ASP A 187 23.94 -16.54 -7.57
CA ASP A 187 25.36 -16.47 -7.89
C ASP A 187 25.82 -15.06 -8.33
N GLN A 188 24.89 -14.12 -8.53
CA GLN A 188 25.17 -12.70 -8.83
C GLN A 188 25.20 -11.80 -7.59
N SER A 189 25.59 -12.37 -6.44
CA SER A 189 25.65 -11.61 -5.19
C SER A 189 26.59 -10.39 -5.26
N SER A 190 27.65 -10.44 -6.07
CA SER A 190 28.54 -9.29 -6.33
C SER A 190 27.82 -8.15 -7.03
N ASP A 191 27.05 -8.44 -8.08
CA ASP A 191 26.33 -7.42 -8.85
C ASP A 191 25.25 -6.73 -7.98
N LEU A 192 24.60 -7.49 -7.10
CA LEU A 192 23.68 -6.94 -6.11
C LEU A 192 24.40 -6.05 -5.09
N ILE A 193 25.59 -6.43 -4.62
CA ILE A 193 26.40 -5.59 -3.72
C ILE A 193 26.74 -4.26 -4.39
N ASP A 194 27.18 -4.27 -5.65
CA ASP A 194 27.51 -3.05 -6.39
C ASP A 194 26.28 -2.15 -6.59
N TYR A 195 25.13 -2.76 -6.89
CA TYR A 195 23.86 -2.07 -6.98
C TYR A 195 23.46 -1.38 -5.67
N LEU A 196 23.62 -2.06 -4.54
CA LEU A 196 23.36 -1.49 -3.21
C LEU A 196 24.38 -0.41 -2.86
N ALA A 197 25.67 -0.64 -3.13
CA ALA A 197 26.75 0.28 -2.80
C ALA A 197 26.57 1.61 -3.54
N SER A 198 26.24 1.59 -4.83
CA SER A 198 25.99 2.83 -5.60
C SER A 198 24.86 3.70 -5.05
N ARG A 199 24.00 3.18 -4.15
CA ARG A 199 22.85 3.90 -3.57
C ARG A 199 22.94 4.14 -2.07
N LEU A 200 23.71 3.32 -1.36
CA LEU A 200 23.66 3.26 0.10
C LEU A 200 25.04 3.36 0.77
N ARG A 201 26.15 3.47 0.01
CA ARG A 201 27.51 3.40 0.58
C ARG A 201 27.80 4.39 1.72
N GLY A 202 27.08 5.52 1.78
CA GLY A 202 27.24 6.55 2.80
C GLY A 202 26.74 6.16 4.18
N GLY A 203 26.00 5.06 4.35
CA GLY A 203 25.55 4.60 5.67
C GLY A 203 24.54 5.54 6.33
N GLU A 204 24.62 5.71 7.66
CA GLU A 204 23.68 6.45 8.51
C GLU A 204 22.21 6.05 8.32
N GLY A 205 21.99 4.76 8.04
CA GLY A 205 20.68 4.29 7.58
C GLY A 205 19.59 4.28 8.63
N GLU A 206 19.91 4.15 9.92
CA GLU A 206 18.89 4.20 10.99
C GLU A 206 18.13 5.53 11.00
N ARG A 207 18.82 6.65 10.71
CA ARG A 207 18.16 7.97 10.60
C ARG A 207 17.17 8.02 9.44
N VAL A 208 17.52 7.40 8.31
CA VAL A 208 16.65 7.35 7.12
C VAL A 208 15.47 6.40 7.38
N LEU A 209 15.72 5.28 8.06
CA LEU A 209 14.67 4.35 8.50
C LEU A 209 13.65 5.04 9.40
N ASP A 210 14.10 5.81 10.40
CA ASP A 210 13.22 6.56 11.29
C ASP A 210 12.33 7.54 10.51
N GLN A 211 12.92 8.28 9.56
CA GLN A 211 12.17 9.18 8.68
C GLN A 211 11.09 8.45 7.89
N VAL A 212 11.39 7.26 7.34
CA VAL A 212 10.41 6.43 6.63
C VAL A 212 9.29 6.00 7.59
N LEU A 213 9.59 5.57 8.80
CA LEU A 213 8.61 5.05 9.75
C LEU A 213 7.66 6.12 10.32
N VAL A 214 8.14 7.35 10.55
CA VAL A 214 7.31 8.43 11.14
C VAL A 214 6.53 9.24 10.10
N SER A 215 6.88 9.12 8.83
CA SER A 215 6.28 9.90 7.75
C SER A 215 4.82 9.54 7.50
N ARG A 216 4.04 10.53 7.10
CA ARG A 216 2.60 10.35 6.85
C ARG A 216 2.35 9.63 5.53
N PHE A 217 1.30 8.83 5.51
CA PHE A 217 0.76 8.24 4.30
C PHE A 217 -0.27 9.20 3.70
N ALA A 218 -0.04 9.66 2.48
CA ALA A 218 -0.94 10.57 1.77
C ALA A 218 -0.69 10.44 0.26
N PRO A 219 -1.74 10.55 -0.57
CA PRO A 219 -1.59 10.60 -2.01
C PRO A 219 -0.65 11.73 -2.45
N SER A 220 0.27 11.41 -3.36
CA SER A 220 1.18 12.37 -3.96
C SER A 220 0.42 13.32 -4.88
N LYS A 221 0.95 14.53 -5.07
CA LYS A 221 0.39 15.48 -6.05
C LYS A 221 0.26 14.85 -7.45
N LYS A 222 1.26 14.08 -7.88
CA LYS A 222 1.27 13.38 -9.17
C LYS A 222 0.18 12.31 -9.25
N LEU A 223 -0.11 11.60 -8.16
CA LEU A 223 -1.21 10.64 -8.11
C LEU A 223 -2.56 11.36 -8.20
N LEU A 224 -2.75 12.43 -7.42
CA LEU A 224 -3.99 13.21 -7.40
C LEU A 224 -4.30 13.81 -8.79
N GLU A 225 -3.30 14.38 -9.45
CA GLU A 225 -3.42 14.90 -10.82
C GLU A 225 -3.78 13.79 -11.81
N HIS A 226 -3.15 12.61 -11.70
CA HIS A 226 -3.46 11.46 -12.54
C HIS A 226 -4.90 10.97 -12.34
N THR A 227 -5.34 10.82 -11.09
CA THR A 227 -6.71 10.41 -10.76
C THR A 227 -7.74 11.40 -11.28
N ALA A 228 -7.48 12.71 -11.11
CA ALA A 228 -8.34 13.76 -11.65
C ALA A 228 -8.50 13.64 -13.17
N ALA A 229 -7.38 13.50 -13.90
CA ALA A 229 -7.38 13.39 -15.35
C ALA A 229 -8.13 12.13 -15.82
N VAL A 230 -7.86 10.97 -15.20
CA VAL A 230 -8.51 9.71 -15.56
C VAL A 230 -10.02 9.78 -15.36
N ILE A 231 -10.48 10.31 -14.23
CA ILE A 231 -11.91 10.43 -13.94
C ILE A 231 -12.58 11.44 -14.89
N GLN A 232 -11.92 12.56 -15.18
CA GLN A 232 -12.44 13.56 -16.11
C GLN A 232 -12.59 13.02 -17.55
N ASP A 233 -11.70 12.11 -17.97
CA ASP A 233 -11.76 11.49 -19.30
C ASP A 233 -12.83 10.39 -19.41
N GLN A 234 -13.50 10.00 -18.30
CA GLN A 234 -14.58 9.01 -18.33
C GLN A 234 -15.88 9.59 -18.91
N LYS A 235 -15.97 9.64 -20.24
CA LYS A 235 -17.12 10.17 -20.99
C LYS A 235 -18.43 9.42 -20.74
N SER A 236 -18.37 8.17 -20.30
CA SER A 236 -19.55 7.34 -19.99
C SER A 236 -20.28 7.75 -18.71
N TYR A 237 -19.68 8.63 -17.90
CA TYR A 237 -20.21 9.03 -16.61
C TYR A 237 -20.60 10.52 -16.62
N VAL A 238 -21.61 10.88 -17.41
CA VAL A 238 -22.12 12.27 -17.44
C VAL A 238 -23.06 12.49 -16.25
N LEU A 239 -22.85 13.60 -15.52
CA LEU A 239 -23.73 13.99 -14.43
C LEU A 239 -24.96 14.74 -14.94
N LEU A 240 -26.13 14.33 -14.48
CA LEU A 240 -27.41 15.03 -14.70
C LEU A 240 -27.48 16.29 -13.81
N ASP A 241 -28.37 17.22 -14.15
CA ASP A 241 -28.46 18.55 -13.52
C ASP A 241 -28.54 18.49 -11.98
N GLU A 242 -29.42 17.67 -11.43
CA GLU A 242 -29.55 17.51 -9.97
C GLU A 242 -28.27 16.94 -9.33
N GLN A 243 -27.61 16.01 -10.03
CA GLN A 243 -26.36 15.40 -9.57
C GLN A 243 -25.21 16.42 -9.56
N GLN A 244 -25.19 17.35 -10.53
CA GLN A 244 -24.23 18.46 -10.57
C GLN A 244 -24.43 19.42 -9.40
N VAL A 245 -25.69 19.71 -9.02
CA VAL A 245 -26.00 20.54 -7.86
C VAL A 245 -25.51 19.88 -6.57
N VAL A 246 -25.74 18.57 -6.41
CA VAL A 246 -25.23 17.81 -5.26
C VAL A 246 -23.71 17.87 -5.21
N LEU A 247 -23.03 17.58 -6.32
CA LEU A 247 -21.57 17.64 -6.41
C LEU A 247 -21.04 19.03 -6.02
N ALA A 248 -21.65 20.10 -6.53
CA ALA A 248 -21.23 21.48 -6.26
C ALA A 248 -21.37 21.83 -4.78
N LYS A 249 -22.47 21.44 -4.13
CA LYS A 249 -22.71 21.65 -2.69
C LYS A 249 -21.68 20.89 -1.85
N VAL A 250 -21.45 19.61 -2.15
CA VAL A 250 -20.47 18.79 -1.43
C VAL A 250 -19.05 19.36 -1.58
N LEU A 251 -18.68 19.82 -2.78
CA LEU A 251 -17.37 20.46 -3.00
C LEU A 251 -17.21 21.77 -2.22
N ALA A 252 -18.28 22.53 -2.01
CA ALA A 252 -18.24 23.73 -1.19
C ALA A 252 -17.94 23.37 0.28
N GLU A 253 -18.66 22.40 0.85
CA GLU A 253 -18.41 21.92 2.22
C GLU A 253 -17.01 21.34 2.38
N ALA A 254 -16.53 20.57 1.39
CA ALA A 254 -15.17 20.03 1.36
C ALA A 254 -14.10 21.14 1.42
N ARG A 255 -14.29 22.24 0.68
CA ARG A 255 -13.36 23.38 0.66
C ARG A 255 -13.30 24.09 2.00
N GLU A 256 -14.46 24.36 2.58
CA GLU A 256 -14.56 25.06 3.86
C GLU A 256 -13.99 24.19 5.00
N GLY A 257 -14.32 22.90 5.02
CA GLY A 257 -13.79 21.96 6.01
C GLY A 257 -12.29 21.75 5.91
N ALA A 258 -11.73 21.70 4.70
CA ALA A 258 -10.28 21.58 4.49
C ALA A 258 -9.51 22.81 5.01
N LYS A 259 -10.09 24.02 4.86
CA LYS A 259 -9.47 25.29 5.29
C LYS A 259 -9.71 25.64 6.75
N ALA A 260 -10.60 24.94 7.44
CA ALA A 260 -10.97 25.28 8.81
C ALA A 260 -9.76 25.20 9.76
N SER A 261 -9.47 26.33 10.42
CA SER A 261 -8.41 26.47 11.43
C SER A 261 -8.81 25.92 12.80
N LYS A 262 -10.12 25.82 13.07
CA LYS A 262 -10.69 25.14 14.24
C LYS A 262 -11.05 23.70 13.89
N LEU A 263 -10.94 22.80 14.86
CA LEU A 263 -11.42 21.42 14.79
C LEU A 263 -12.96 21.40 14.59
N LYS A 264 -13.41 21.51 13.34
CA LYS A 264 -14.82 21.32 12.95
C LYS A 264 -14.90 20.09 12.05
N LYS A 265 -15.48 19.02 12.57
CA LYS A 265 -15.87 17.85 11.79
C LYS A 265 -17.14 18.18 11.00
N THR A 266 -17.16 17.81 9.72
CA THR A 266 -18.34 18.01 8.86
C THR A 266 -18.77 16.67 8.29
N VAL A 267 -20.05 16.33 8.46
CA VAL A 267 -20.66 15.14 7.89
C VAL A 267 -21.68 15.59 6.84
N VAL A 268 -21.56 15.07 5.63
CA VAL A 268 -22.49 15.34 4.53
C VAL A 268 -23.17 14.04 4.15
N LEU A 269 -24.50 14.02 4.20
CA LEU A 269 -25.31 12.87 3.82
C LEU A 269 -25.96 13.12 2.46
N VAL A 270 -25.65 12.26 1.48
CA VAL A 270 -26.22 12.30 0.14
C VAL A 270 -27.18 11.12 -0.02
N HIS A 271 -28.47 11.43 0.01
CA HIS A 271 -29.55 10.46 -0.15
C HIS A 271 -29.91 10.26 -1.62
N GLY A 272 -30.16 9.01 -2.01
CA GLY A 272 -30.74 8.70 -3.30
C GLY A 272 -31.15 7.22 -3.37
N GLY A 273 -32.19 6.89 -4.14
CA GLY A 273 -32.61 5.51 -4.35
C GLY A 273 -31.67 4.70 -5.27
N PRO A 274 -31.99 3.42 -5.52
CA PRO A 274 -31.23 2.59 -6.45
C PRO A 274 -31.23 3.22 -7.86
N GLY A 275 -30.09 3.16 -8.56
CA GLY A 275 -29.98 3.67 -9.94
C GLY A 275 -29.92 5.19 -10.09
N THR A 276 -29.97 5.97 -9.00
CA THR A 276 -29.89 7.45 -9.04
C THR A 276 -28.49 8.01 -9.33
N GLY A 277 -27.49 7.15 -9.57
CA GLY A 277 -26.13 7.56 -9.95
C GLY A 277 -25.26 8.06 -8.79
N LYS A 278 -25.56 7.72 -7.53
CA LYS A 278 -24.73 8.09 -6.35
C LYS A 278 -23.24 7.79 -6.54
N SER A 279 -22.91 6.58 -6.99
CA SER A 279 -21.51 6.19 -7.26
C SER A 279 -20.85 7.02 -8.36
N VAL A 280 -21.62 7.49 -9.33
CA VAL A 280 -21.11 8.39 -10.39
C VAL A 280 -20.77 9.74 -9.77
N ILE A 281 -21.63 10.27 -8.89
CA ILE A 281 -21.33 11.50 -8.13
C ILE A 281 -20.09 11.30 -7.25
N ALA A 282 -19.98 10.18 -6.54
CA ALA A 282 -18.85 9.85 -5.68
C ALA A 282 -17.54 9.79 -6.46
N LEU A 283 -17.55 9.21 -7.67
CA LEU A 283 -16.40 9.16 -8.56
C LEU A 283 -15.99 10.57 -9.03
N HIS A 284 -16.94 11.37 -9.51
CA HIS A 284 -16.68 12.76 -9.90
C HIS A 284 -16.17 13.61 -8.74
N LEU A 285 -16.72 13.40 -7.54
CA LEU A 285 -16.25 14.05 -6.33
C LEU A 285 -14.79 13.71 -6.04
N LEU A 286 -14.41 12.44 -6.08
CA LEU A 286 -13.01 12.01 -5.92
C LEU A 286 -12.09 12.72 -6.93
N GLY A 287 -12.49 12.75 -8.21
CA GLY A 287 -11.71 13.41 -9.27
C GLY A 287 -11.53 14.91 -9.01
N ARG A 288 -12.60 15.62 -8.63
CA ARG A 288 -12.56 17.06 -8.37
C ARG A 288 -11.79 17.42 -7.10
N LEU A 289 -11.90 16.61 -6.04
CA LEU A 289 -11.11 16.76 -4.82
C LEU A 289 -9.62 16.50 -5.09
N SER A 290 -9.31 15.50 -5.92
CA SER A 290 -7.94 15.20 -6.32
C SER A 290 -7.36 16.33 -7.18
N ALA A 291 -8.14 16.91 -8.10
CA ALA A 291 -7.73 18.09 -8.87
C ALA A 291 -7.42 19.32 -7.99
N MET A 292 -8.02 19.39 -6.80
CA MET A 292 -7.77 20.43 -5.81
C MET A 292 -6.56 20.13 -4.90
N GLY A 293 -5.91 18.97 -5.05
CA GLY A 293 -4.77 18.57 -4.25
C GLY A 293 -5.13 18.16 -2.81
N LEU A 294 -6.40 17.85 -2.54
CA LEU A 294 -6.85 17.43 -1.21
C LEU A 294 -6.49 15.96 -0.96
N ASN A 295 -6.07 15.64 0.27
CA ASN A 295 -5.88 14.25 0.69
C ASN A 295 -7.24 13.56 0.80
N THR A 296 -7.60 12.81 -0.24
CA THR A 296 -8.90 12.18 -0.36
C THR A 296 -8.82 10.71 -0.79
N MET A 297 -9.74 9.92 -0.25
CA MET A 297 -9.93 8.52 -0.57
C MET A 297 -11.41 8.23 -0.82
N HIS A 298 -11.69 7.31 -1.73
CA HIS A 298 -13.00 6.69 -1.93
C HIS A 298 -13.03 5.34 -1.21
N LEU A 299 -13.93 5.18 -0.24
CA LEU A 299 -14.07 3.95 0.55
C LEU A 299 -15.46 3.36 0.35
N THR A 300 -15.56 2.04 0.40
CA THR A 300 -16.83 1.31 0.28
C THR A 300 -16.83 0.04 1.13
N GLY A 301 -18.02 -0.51 1.40
CA GLY A 301 -18.20 -1.82 2.04
C GLY A 301 -18.12 -3.01 1.06
N SER A 302 -17.90 -2.76 -0.24
CA SER A 302 -18.10 -3.74 -1.32
C SER A 302 -16.84 -4.08 -2.11
N LYS A 303 -16.25 -5.26 -1.87
CA LYS A 303 -15.07 -5.76 -2.62
C LYS A 303 -15.25 -5.73 -4.14
N THR A 304 -16.32 -6.34 -4.65
CA THR A 304 -16.57 -6.44 -6.10
C THR A 304 -16.73 -5.05 -6.73
N PHE A 305 -17.40 -4.14 -6.05
CA PHE A 305 -17.58 -2.76 -6.52
C PHE A 305 -16.27 -1.98 -6.53
N THR A 306 -15.46 -2.05 -5.46
CA THR A 306 -14.12 -1.44 -5.41
C THR A 306 -13.24 -1.95 -6.54
N GLU A 307 -13.22 -3.26 -6.78
CA GLU A 307 -12.41 -3.87 -7.83
C GLU A 307 -12.84 -3.44 -9.24
N ASN A 308 -14.14 -3.26 -9.46
CA ASN A 308 -14.65 -2.70 -10.71
C ASN A 308 -14.22 -1.24 -10.88
N MET A 309 -14.35 -0.40 -9.84
CA MET A 309 -13.90 1.01 -9.90
C MET A 309 -12.40 1.14 -10.14
N ARG A 310 -11.58 0.32 -9.46
CA ARG A 310 -10.13 0.25 -9.71
C ARG A 310 -9.79 -0.18 -11.14
N ARG A 311 -10.59 -1.06 -11.75
CA ARG A 311 -10.42 -1.44 -13.16
C ARG A 311 -10.77 -0.29 -14.10
N VAL A 312 -11.84 0.45 -13.81
CA VAL A 312 -12.28 1.62 -14.60
C VAL A 312 -11.24 2.75 -14.58
N VAL A 313 -10.72 3.08 -13.41
CA VAL A 313 -9.74 4.18 -13.26
C VAL A 313 -8.28 3.74 -13.45
N GLY A 314 -8.04 2.45 -13.69
CA GLY A 314 -6.70 1.90 -13.81
C GLY A 314 -5.99 1.71 -12.46
N THR A 315 -4.88 0.96 -12.50
CA THR A 315 -4.16 0.48 -11.30
C THR A 315 -3.59 1.61 -10.44
N ARG A 316 -3.10 2.68 -11.05
CA ARG A 316 -2.47 3.80 -10.35
C ARG A 316 -3.50 4.64 -9.59
N ALA A 317 -4.51 5.20 -10.28
CA ALA A 317 -5.60 5.93 -9.62
C ALA A 317 -6.42 5.03 -8.68
N GLY A 318 -6.48 3.73 -8.97
CA GLY A 318 -7.11 2.71 -8.12
C GLY A 318 -6.57 2.63 -6.69
N THR A 319 -5.39 3.19 -6.42
CA THR A 319 -4.81 3.27 -5.07
C THR A 319 -5.58 4.20 -4.13
N GLN A 320 -6.33 5.18 -4.65
CA GLN A 320 -7.23 6.04 -3.86
C GLN A 320 -8.56 5.38 -3.47
N PHE A 321 -8.79 4.14 -3.90
CA PHE A 321 -9.97 3.37 -3.56
C PHE A 321 -9.65 2.39 -2.44
N GLY A 322 -10.48 2.31 -1.42
CA GLY A 322 -10.28 1.47 -0.25
C GLY A 322 -11.58 0.96 0.37
N TYR A 323 -11.50 0.55 1.64
CA TYR A 323 -12.60 -0.05 2.38
C TYR A 323 -12.86 0.70 3.69
N PHE A 324 -14.06 0.56 4.23
CA PHE A 324 -14.45 1.21 5.49
C PHE A 324 -13.64 0.79 6.73
N ASN A 325 -12.87 -0.28 6.66
CA ASN A 325 -12.04 -0.76 7.77
C ASN A 325 -10.64 -0.12 7.81
N VAL A 326 -10.46 1.02 7.11
CA VAL A 326 -9.17 1.73 6.98
C VAL A 326 -8.54 2.13 8.31
N ASN A 327 -9.36 2.40 9.33
CA ASN A 327 -8.94 2.83 10.67
C ASN A 327 -9.38 1.87 11.78
N LYS A 328 -9.59 0.58 11.47
CA LYS A 328 -10.10 -0.40 12.45
C LYS A 328 -9.22 -0.56 13.70
N LYS A 329 -7.92 -0.29 13.59
CA LYS A 329 -6.95 -0.35 14.69
C LYS A 329 -6.79 0.99 15.43
N GLY A 330 -7.47 2.05 15.00
CA GLY A 330 -7.32 3.40 15.58
C GLY A 330 -5.94 4.05 15.36
N SER A 331 -5.15 3.54 14.40
CA SER A 331 -3.76 3.97 14.19
C SER A 331 -3.63 5.24 13.34
N LEU A 332 -4.69 5.67 12.66
CA LEU A 332 -4.65 6.93 11.90
C LEU A 332 -4.84 8.12 12.84
N PRO A 333 -4.06 9.22 12.66
CA PRO A 333 -4.27 10.44 13.43
C PRO A 333 -5.64 11.06 13.12
N PRO A 334 -6.18 11.89 14.04
CA PRO A 334 -7.41 12.62 13.76
C PRO A 334 -7.22 13.53 12.55
N ASN A 335 -8.23 13.60 11.67
CA ASN A 335 -8.18 14.42 10.44
C ASN A 335 -7.01 14.05 9.51
N HIS A 336 -6.62 12.78 9.49
CA HIS A 336 -5.64 12.26 8.54
C HIS A 336 -6.02 12.58 7.09
N PHE A 337 -7.29 12.40 6.72
CA PHE A 337 -7.85 12.77 5.43
C PHE A 337 -8.49 14.17 5.47
N ASP A 338 -8.34 14.93 4.39
CA ASP A 338 -9.09 16.16 4.21
C ASP A 338 -10.57 15.82 3.93
N VAL A 339 -10.80 14.85 3.03
CA VAL A 339 -12.15 14.40 2.68
C VAL A 339 -12.20 12.90 2.44
N LEU A 340 -13.12 12.20 3.12
CA LEU A 340 -13.47 10.82 2.80
C LEU A 340 -14.77 10.78 1.98
N VAL A 341 -14.70 10.10 0.84
CA VAL A 341 -15.86 9.78 0.00
C VAL A 341 -16.31 8.36 0.35
N LEU A 342 -17.44 8.23 1.02
CA LEU A 342 -17.93 6.97 1.59
C LEU A 342 -19.12 6.48 0.76
N ASP A 343 -18.85 5.60 -0.19
CA ASP A 343 -19.82 5.10 -1.16
C ASP A 343 -20.42 3.75 -0.74
N GLU A 344 -21.69 3.53 -1.08
CA GLU A 344 -22.48 2.41 -0.55
C GLU A 344 -22.49 2.42 1.00
N ALA A 345 -22.70 3.60 1.60
CA ALA A 345 -22.64 3.80 3.05
C ALA A 345 -23.69 3.00 3.83
N HIS A 346 -24.76 2.56 3.19
CA HIS A 346 -25.73 1.61 3.76
C HIS A 346 -25.07 0.28 4.18
N ARG A 347 -23.87 -0.02 3.67
CA ARG A 347 -23.07 -1.22 4.02
C ARG A 347 -22.11 -1.03 5.19
N LEU A 348 -22.17 0.12 5.87
CA LEU A 348 -21.47 0.34 7.13
C LEU A 348 -21.94 -0.68 8.17
N ARG A 349 -21.00 -1.18 8.96
CA ARG A 349 -21.24 -2.15 10.03
C ARG A 349 -21.23 -1.46 11.38
N GLU A 350 -21.85 -2.10 12.37
CA GLU A 350 -21.78 -1.63 13.76
C GLU A 350 -20.32 -1.47 14.22
N THR A 351 -19.49 -2.46 13.92
CA THR A 351 -18.06 -2.44 14.20
C THR A 351 -17.25 -2.87 12.98
N SER A 352 -16.02 -2.36 12.88
CA SER A 352 -15.04 -2.80 11.89
C SER A 352 -14.29 -4.08 12.33
N LYS A 353 -14.55 -4.54 13.56
CA LYS A 353 -13.92 -5.69 14.20
C LYS A 353 -14.25 -6.97 13.43
N ASP A 354 -13.22 -7.69 13.02
CA ASP A 354 -13.37 -9.02 12.45
C ASP A 354 -13.16 -10.11 13.52
N ARG A 355 -13.58 -11.34 13.22
CA ARG A 355 -13.54 -12.47 14.17
C ARG A 355 -12.12 -12.85 14.64
N PHE A 356 -11.09 -12.38 13.96
CA PHE A 356 -9.69 -12.68 14.27
C PHE A 356 -9.02 -11.55 15.06
N MET A 357 -9.73 -10.45 15.31
CA MET A 357 -9.24 -9.26 15.98
C MET A 357 -9.55 -9.30 17.48
N LYS A 358 -8.53 -9.18 18.34
CA LYS A 358 -8.71 -9.04 19.78
C LYS A 358 -9.32 -7.67 20.12
N ALA A 359 -9.93 -7.57 21.30
CA ALA A 359 -10.53 -6.32 21.75
C ALA A 359 -9.50 -5.19 21.96
N ALA A 360 -8.27 -5.52 22.39
CA ALA A 360 -7.22 -4.55 22.66
C ALA A 360 -6.62 -3.92 21.39
N ASP A 361 -6.70 -4.59 20.24
CA ASP A 361 -6.16 -4.12 18.96
C ASP A 361 -7.18 -3.33 18.13
N TRP A 362 -8.43 -3.33 18.57
CA TRP A 362 -9.53 -2.59 17.94
C TRP A 362 -9.55 -1.16 18.48
N SER A 363 -9.95 -0.22 17.63
CA SER A 363 -10.09 1.20 17.96
C SER A 363 -10.98 1.46 19.19
N GLY A 364 -11.86 0.52 19.54
CA GLY A 364 -12.89 0.70 20.55
C GLY A 364 -14.11 1.48 20.06
N LEU A 365 -14.10 1.94 18.80
CA LEU A 365 -15.08 2.85 18.24
C LEU A 365 -15.98 2.15 17.21
N PRO A 366 -17.28 2.50 17.13
CA PRO A 366 -18.14 2.15 16.00
C PRO A 366 -17.48 2.49 14.65
N GLN A 367 -17.78 1.73 13.59
CA GLN A 367 -17.11 1.94 12.29
C GLN A 367 -17.34 3.36 11.72
N ILE A 368 -18.51 3.94 11.94
CA ILE A 368 -18.80 5.32 11.52
C ILE A 368 -17.88 6.33 12.23
N ASP A 369 -17.65 6.13 13.53
CA ASP A 369 -16.81 7.00 14.35
C ASP A 369 -15.34 6.88 13.96
N GLU A 370 -14.88 5.66 13.63
CA GLU A 370 -13.53 5.45 13.08
C GLU A 370 -13.28 6.28 11.81
N LEU A 371 -14.29 6.35 10.92
CA LEU A 371 -14.23 7.07 9.66
C LEU A 371 -14.30 8.59 9.89
N VAL A 372 -15.29 9.07 10.66
CA VAL A 372 -15.44 10.50 11.00
C VAL A 372 -14.23 11.01 11.78
N TYR A 373 -13.66 10.22 12.69
CA TYR A 373 -12.44 10.56 13.41
C TYR A 373 -11.26 10.79 12.45
N SER A 374 -11.12 9.96 11.43
CA SER A 374 -10.00 10.02 10.49
C SER A 374 -10.08 11.13 9.44
N ALA A 375 -11.22 11.84 9.28
CA ALA A 375 -11.41 12.83 8.21
C ALA A 375 -11.91 14.20 8.72
N ARG A 376 -11.53 15.31 8.05
CA ARG A 376 -12.16 16.62 8.33
C ARG A 376 -13.60 16.67 7.83
N VAL A 377 -13.82 16.16 6.62
CA VAL A 377 -15.13 16.05 5.98
C VAL A 377 -15.39 14.60 5.59
N SER A 378 -16.53 14.05 6.00
CA SER A 378 -16.99 12.71 5.60
C SER A 378 -18.27 12.84 4.79
N VAL A 379 -18.23 12.38 3.54
CA VAL A 379 -19.36 12.43 2.60
C VAL A 379 -19.92 11.02 2.43
N PHE A 380 -21.11 10.76 2.97
CA PHE A 380 -21.76 9.46 2.90
C PHE A 380 -22.80 9.44 1.79
N PHE A 381 -22.62 8.55 0.81
CA PHE A 381 -23.62 8.24 -0.20
C PHE A 381 -24.45 7.06 0.27
N ILE A 382 -25.71 7.33 0.64
CA ILE A 382 -26.54 6.37 1.35
C ILE A 382 -27.85 6.10 0.63
N ASP A 383 -28.33 4.88 0.81
CA ASP A 383 -29.62 4.41 0.34
C ASP A 383 -30.28 3.60 1.45
N ASP A 384 -31.18 4.24 2.19
CA ASP A 384 -31.80 3.67 3.39
C ASP A 384 -32.68 2.45 3.08
N ARG A 385 -32.97 2.19 1.80
CA ARG A 385 -33.76 1.04 1.34
C ARG A 385 -32.89 -0.16 0.94
N GLN A 386 -31.56 -0.04 0.97
CA GLN A 386 -30.62 -1.08 0.53
C GLN A 386 -29.82 -1.72 1.67
N VAL A 387 -30.34 -1.75 2.90
CA VAL A 387 -29.73 -2.56 3.96
C VAL A 387 -30.03 -4.04 3.66
N VAL A 388 -29.01 -4.84 3.32
CA VAL A 388 -29.19 -6.22 2.85
C VAL A 388 -28.69 -7.26 3.85
N ARG A 389 -27.65 -6.95 4.63
CA ARG A 389 -26.98 -7.96 5.48
C ARG A 389 -27.20 -7.70 6.98
N PRO A 390 -27.34 -8.76 7.80
CA PRO A 390 -27.31 -8.63 9.25
C PRO A 390 -26.03 -7.93 9.74
N GLY A 391 -26.18 -6.95 10.62
CA GLY A 391 -25.08 -6.15 11.17
C GLY A 391 -24.65 -4.95 10.32
N GLU A 392 -25.27 -4.73 9.15
CA GLU A 392 -25.23 -3.44 8.46
C GLU A 392 -26.12 -2.45 9.22
N VAL A 393 -25.53 -1.33 9.66
CA VAL A 393 -26.21 -0.29 10.45
C VAL A 393 -26.35 1.01 9.66
N GLY A 394 -25.80 1.10 8.45
CA GLY A 394 -25.81 2.34 7.68
C GLY A 394 -27.21 2.85 7.40
N SER A 395 -27.60 3.96 8.03
CA SER A 395 -28.83 4.71 7.76
C SER A 395 -28.60 6.23 7.90
N SER A 396 -29.50 7.05 7.33
CA SER A 396 -29.53 8.52 7.48
C SER A 396 -29.40 8.95 8.93
N ASP A 397 -30.15 8.27 9.79
CA ASP A 397 -30.32 8.62 11.21
C ASP A 397 -29.02 8.46 12.00
N LEU A 398 -28.10 7.63 11.50
CA LEU A 398 -26.85 7.31 12.18
C LEU A 398 -25.81 8.44 12.05
N GLY A 399 -25.88 9.25 10.99
CA GLY A 399 -25.00 10.40 10.79
C GLY A 399 -25.48 11.70 11.46
N GLN A 400 -26.62 11.67 12.16
CA GLN A 400 -27.21 12.82 12.86
C GLN A 400 -26.93 12.82 14.37
N ARG A 401 -26.30 11.76 14.89
CA ARG A 401 -25.83 11.63 16.28
C ARG A 401 -24.38 12.07 16.37
#